data_AF-A0A1W9L3W5-F1
#
_entry.id   AF-A0A1W9L3W5-F1
#
_cell.length_a   1.000
_cell.length_b   1.000
_cell.length_c   1.000
_cell.angle_alpha   90.00
_cell.angle_beta   90.00
_cell.angle_gamma   90.00
#
_symmetry.space_group_name_H-M   'P 1'
#
loop_
_entity.id
_entity.type
_entity.pdbx_description
1 polymer ?
#
loop_
_entity_poly.entity_id
_entity_poly.type
_entity_poly.pdbx_seq_one_letter_code
_entity_poly.pdbx_strand_id
1 'polypeptide(L)'
;MTPSPWSHIYRLVLVMVLGIGVLLVLKGFFVPESWDEQAWYRKNALSELQKQPLRFGGNESCHQSTCHQANTADPKSKDLGALHQTKFEQIQQSVHKTLSCEACHDALANHVEKGQKIHDAYFKIERNSVLCLTCHRSLLGRDGKVVQFSEEFPMHKMMQVTEAKSCISCHNPHAPK
;
A
#
# COMPACT_ATOMS: atom_id res chain seq x y z
N MET A 1 -15.91 -64.45 -13.99
CA MET A 1 -15.91 -63.94 -12.61
C MET A 1 -16.25 -62.46 -12.65
N THR A 2 -17.41 -62.06 -12.13
CA THR A 2 -17.76 -60.64 -12.03
C THR A 2 -16.92 -60.01 -10.91
N PRO A 3 -16.30 -58.84 -11.12
CA PRO A 3 -15.53 -58.19 -10.07
C PRO A 3 -16.46 -57.86 -8.89
N SER A 4 -15.94 -58.06 -7.67
CA SER A 4 -16.66 -57.74 -6.43
C SER A 4 -17.16 -56.30 -6.44
N PRO A 5 -18.38 -56.00 -5.96
CA PRO A 5 -18.90 -54.64 -5.89
C PRO A 5 -18.01 -53.72 -5.04
N TRP A 6 -17.09 -54.25 -4.23
CA TRP A 6 -16.18 -53.45 -3.40
C TRP A 6 -14.88 -53.04 -4.11
N SER A 7 -14.57 -53.59 -5.30
CA SER A 7 -13.29 -53.34 -5.97
C SER A 7 -13.09 -51.88 -6.37
N HIS A 8 -14.16 -51.17 -6.71
CA HIS A 8 -14.08 -49.75 -7.05
C HIS A 8 -13.81 -48.87 -5.81
N ILE A 9 -14.33 -49.25 -4.65
CA ILE A 9 -14.11 -48.56 -3.37
C ILE A 9 -12.65 -48.70 -2.94
N TYR A 10 -12.08 -49.91 -3.02
CA TYR A 10 -10.66 -50.11 -2.68
C TYR A 10 -9.72 -49.31 -3.58
N ARG A 11 -9.99 -49.24 -4.89
CA ARG A 11 -9.21 -48.41 -5.82
C ARG A 11 -9.31 -46.93 -5.48
N LEU A 12 -10.51 -46.44 -5.13
CA LEU A 12 -10.71 -45.06 -4.71
C LEU A 12 -9.94 -44.75 -3.43
N VAL A 13 -10.04 -45.60 -2.41
CA VAL A 13 -9.32 -45.43 -1.13
C VAL A 13 -7.80 -45.40 -1.37
N LEU A 14 -7.28 -46.29 -2.21
CA LEU A 14 -5.85 -46.30 -2.57
C LEU A 14 -5.42 -44.96 -3.20
N VAL A 15 -6.18 -44.45 -4.17
CA VAL A 15 -5.88 -43.17 -4.82
C VAL A 15 -5.94 -42.02 -3.82
N MET A 16 -6.92 -42.01 -2.92
CA MET A 16 -7.03 -40.99 -1.86
C MET A 16 -5.84 -41.02 -0.90
N VAL A 17 -5.43 -42.20 -0.44
CA VAL A 17 -4.28 -42.36 0.45
C VAL A 17 -2.99 -41.92 -0.24
N LEU A 18 -2.79 -42.31 -1.50
CA LEU A 18 -1.63 -41.86 -2.29
C LEU A 18 -1.64 -40.34 -2.48
N GLY A 19 -2.79 -39.76 -2.82
CA GLY A 19 -2.95 -38.31 -2.98
C GLY A 19 -2.65 -37.55 -1.69
N ILE A 20 -3.21 -37.98 -0.56
CA ILE A 20 -2.94 -37.40 0.76
C ILE A 20 -1.45 -37.55 1.12
N GLY A 21 -0.86 -38.72 0.87
CA GLY A 21 0.56 -38.97 1.10
C GLY A 21 1.45 -37.99 0.32
N VAL A 22 1.15 -37.78 -0.97
CA VAL A 22 1.86 -36.78 -1.80
C VAL A 22 1.69 -35.37 -1.23
N LEU A 23 0.47 -34.97 -0.85
CA LEU A 23 0.22 -33.65 -0.28
C LEU A 23 0.97 -33.41 1.04
N LEU A 24 1.08 -34.43 1.90
CA LEU A 24 1.83 -34.33 3.16
C LEU A 24 3.35 -34.19 2.92
N VAL A 25 3.89 -34.93 1.94
CA VAL A 25 5.30 -34.79 1.55
C VAL A 25 5.56 -33.39 0.98
N LEU A 26 4.68 -32.89 0.10
CA LEU A 26 4.78 -31.53 -0.43
C LEU A 26 4.68 -30.48 0.68
N LYS A 27 3.73 -30.61 1.62
CA LYS A 27 3.62 -29.71 2.77
C LYS A 27 4.92 -29.73 3.58
N GLY A 28 5.50 -30.89 3.86
CA GLY A 28 6.76 -30.99 4.60
C GLY A 28 7.95 -30.34 3.90
N PHE A 29 7.99 -30.33 2.56
CA PHE A 29 9.08 -29.74 1.79
C PHE A 29 8.91 -28.23 1.54
N PHE A 30 7.69 -27.77 1.30
CA PHE A 30 7.41 -26.38 0.91
C PHE A 30 7.05 -25.47 2.08
N VAL A 31 6.64 -26.00 3.24
CA VAL A 31 6.41 -25.18 4.43
C VAL A 31 7.77 -24.93 5.12
N PRO A 32 8.22 -23.67 5.20
CA PRO A 32 9.50 -23.36 5.81
C PRO A 32 9.43 -23.56 7.33
N GLU A 33 10.56 -23.91 7.96
CA GLU A 33 10.66 -24.11 9.42
C GLU A 33 10.20 -22.91 10.24
N SER A 34 10.30 -21.70 9.66
CA SER A 34 9.88 -20.44 10.30
C SER A 34 8.42 -20.07 10.06
N TRP A 35 7.60 -20.95 9.47
CA TRP A 35 6.16 -20.74 9.31
C TRP A 35 5.46 -20.69 10.67
N ASP A 36 4.63 -19.66 10.88
CA ASP A 36 3.78 -19.54 12.07
C ASP A 36 2.31 -19.82 11.69
N GLU A 37 1.72 -20.86 12.26
CA GLU A 37 0.32 -21.26 12.00
C GLU A 37 -0.71 -20.38 12.75
N GLN A 38 -0.30 -19.62 13.76
CA GLN A 38 -1.17 -18.67 14.47
C GLN A 38 -1.22 -17.33 13.74
N ALA A 39 -0.07 -16.87 13.25
CA ALA A 39 0.06 -15.57 12.59
C ALA A 39 -0.06 -15.64 11.05
N TRP A 40 0.00 -16.84 10.47
CA TRP A 40 -0.14 -17.09 9.02
C TRP A 40 0.91 -16.40 8.15
N TYR A 41 2.14 -16.30 8.63
CA TYR A 41 3.28 -15.83 7.83
C TYR A 41 4.60 -16.47 8.28
N ARG A 42 5.66 -16.31 7.47
CA ARG A 42 7.01 -16.80 7.77
C ARG A 42 7.76 -15.80 8.66
N LYS A 43 8.07 -16.16 9.91
CA LYS A 43 8.75 -15.27 10.88
C LYS A 43 10.07 -14.70 10.37
N ASN A 44 10.88 -15.52 9.69
CA ASN A 44 12.15 -15.07 9.13
C ASN A 44 11.99 -14.02 8.01
N ALA A 45 10.79 -13.88 7.42
CA ALA A 45 10.54 -12.85 6.42
C ALA A 45 10.77 -11.45 7.00
N LEU A 46 10.46 -11.21 8.28
CA LEU A 46 10.66 -9.88 8.87
C LEU A 46 12.14 -9.50 8.95
N SER A 47 13.00 -10.41 9.41
CA SER A 47 14.44 -10.15 9.50
C SER A 47 15.12 -10.07 8.13
N GLU A 48 14.59 -10.78 7.13
CA GLU A 48 15.05 -10.67 5.75
C GLU A 48 14.62 -9.36 5.09
N LEU A 49 13.38 -8.92 5.32
CA LEU A 49 12.88 -7.63 4.84
C LEU A 49 13.65 -6.46 5.45
N GLN A 50 14.03 -6.55 6.73
CA GLN A 50 14.86 -5.56 7.41
C GLN A 50 16.27 -5.42 6.81
N LYS A 51 16.80 -6.46 6.15
CA LYS A 51 18.11 -6.42 5.49
C LYS A 51 18.05 -5.80 4.10
N GLN A 52 16.86 -5.58 3.55
CA GLN A 52 16.73 -4.90 2.27
C GLN A 52 17.14 -3.43 2.43
N PRO A 53 17.83 -2.84 1.43
CA PRO A 53 18.18 -1.44 1.49
C PRO A 53 16.92 -0.58 1.62
N LEU A 54 16.94 0.39 2.53
CA LEU A 54 15.86 1.37 2.69
C LEU A 54 15.68 2.11 1.37
N ARG A 55 14.54 1.88 0.72
CA ARG A 55 14.11 2.63 -0.47
C ARG A 55 13.28 3.86 -0.11
N PHE A 56 12.87 3.95 1.15
CA PHE A 56 12.01 4.99 1.72
C PHE A 56 12.82 5.77 2.79
N GLY A 57 12.75 7.09 2.74
CA GLY A 57 13.29 8.01 3.77
C GLY A 57 12.35 8.22 4.95
N GLY A 58 11.07 7.86 4.83
CA GLY A 58 10.06 7.99 5.89
C GLY A 58 9.65 9.43 6.20
N ASN A 59 8.57 9.60 6.95
CA ASN A 59 7.94 10.91 7.19
C ASN A 59 8.85 11.95 7.85
N GLU A 60 9.71 11.53 8.77
CA GLU A 60 10.63 12.42 9.47
C GLU A 60 11.65 13.06 8.51
N SER A 61 12.03 12.38 7.43
CA SER A 61 12.91 12.95 6.41
C SER A 61 12.26 14.12 5.66
N CYS A 62 10.92 14.14 5.57
CA CYS A 62 10.15 15.19 4.91
C CYS A 62 9.74 16.32 5.85
N HIS A 63 9.61 16.05 7.15
CA HIS A 63 9.19 17.02 8.16
C HIS A 63 10.21 18.16 8.36
N GLN A 64 11.50 17.91 8.09
CA GLN A 64 12.55 18.90 8.35
C GLN A 64 12.41 20.16 7.47
N SER A 65 12.16 21.30 8.12
CA SER A 65 11.70 22.58 7.55
C SER A 65 12.70 23.33 6.66
N THR A 66 13.93 22.85 6.54
CA THR A 66 15.01 23.61 5.89
C THR A 66 15.20 23.26 4.42
N CYS A 67 14.62 22.18 3.90
CA CYS A 67 14.94 21.68 2.56
C CYS A 67 14.16 22.35 1.42
N HIS A 68 12.92 22.78 1.67
CA HIS A 68 12.12 23.51 0.70
C HIS A 68 11.73 24.85 1.29
N GLN A 69 12.65 25.82 1.25
CA GLN A 69 12.35 27.23 1.42
C GLN A 69 12.01 27.86 0.06
N ALA A 70 11.09 28.83 0.01
CA ALA A 70 10.69 29.48 -1.23
C ALA A 70 11.86 30.30 -1.77
N ASN A 71 12.50 29.82 -2.84
CA ASN A 71 13.56 30.56 -3.50
C ASN A 71 12.97 31.35 -4.67
N THR A 72 12.89 32.67 -4.55
CA THR A 72 12.39 33.54 -5.62
C THR A 72 13.19 33.45 -6.93
N ALA A 73 14.40 32.86 -6.90
CA ALA A 73 15.25 32.63 -8.07
C ALA A 73 14.96 31.30 -8.81
N ASP A 74 14.26 30.35 -8.18
CA ASP A 74 13.83 29.11 -8.83
C ASP A 74 12.32 29.17 -9.14
N PRO A 75 11.91 29.41 -10.40
CA PRO A 75 10.50 29.44 -10.77
C PRO A 75 9.76 28.11 -10.54
N LYS A 76 10.48 26.99 -10.35
CA LYS A 76 9.89 25.69 -9.94
C LYS A 76 9.65 25.59 -8.43
N SER A 77 10.30 26.43 -7.62
CA SER A 77 10.13 26.46 -6.15
C SER A 77 8.93 27.27 -5.68
N LYS A 78 8.27 27.99 -6.60
CA LYS A 78 7.12 28.87 -6.33
C LYS A 78 5.94 28.14 -5.67
N ASP A 79 5.94 26.81 -5.72
CA ASP A 79 4.88 25.95 -5.22
C ASP A 79 5.37 24.88 -4.21
N LEU A 80 6.60 24.98 -3.69
CA LEU A 80 7.18 23.92 -2.81
C LEU A 80 7.85 24.44 -1.52
N GLY A 81 8.15 25.74 -1.44
CA GLY A 81 9.08 26.31 -0.48
C GLY A 81 8.59 26.71 0.93
N ALA A 82 7.38 26.38 1.33
CA ALA A 82 6.91 26.61 2.71
C ALA A 82 6.10 25.41 3.22
N LEU A 83 6.18 24.29 2.50
CA LEU A 83 5.04 23.41 2.33
C LEU A 83 5.14 22.09 3.06
N HIS A 84 6.29 21.42 3.15
CA HIS A 84 6.29 20.11 3.82
C HIS A 84 5.99 20.20 5.32
N GLN A 85 6.50 21.20 6.05
CA GLN A 85 6.13 21.42 7.46
C GLN A 85 4.62 21.64 7.63
N THR A 86 4.05 22.61 6.91
CA THR A 86 2.61 22.92 6.98
C THR A 86 1.75 21.77 6.46
N LYS A 87 2.16 21.08 5.39
CA LYS A 87 1.45 19.90 4.85
C LYS A 87 1.55 18.71 5.79
N PHE A 88 2.69 18.54 6.46
CA PHE A 88 2.87 17.55 7.50
C PHE A 88 1.92 17.82 8.66
N GLU A 89 1.89 19.05 9.18
CA GLU A 89 0.94 19.48 10.22
C GLU A 89 -0.52 19.25 9.81
N GLN A 90 -0.89 19.61 8.56
CA GLN A 90 -2.22 19.33 8.01
C GLN A 90 -2.53 17.83 8.00
N ILE A 91 -1.60 16.99 7.53
CA ILE A 91 -1.77 15.54 7.49
C ILE A 91 -1.93 14.98 8.91
N GLN A 92 -1.11 15.43 9.86
CA GLN A 92 -1.15 14.97 11.25
C GLN A 92 -2.49 15.26 11.93
N GLN A 93 -3.19 16.31 11.50
CA GLN A 93 -4.53 16.66 11.96
C GLN A 93 -5.66 15.99 11.15
N SER A 94 -5.33 15.20 10.14
CA SER A 94 -6.30 14.56 9.23
C SER A 94 -6.47 13.07 9.47
N VAL A 95 -7.39 12.45 8.73
CA VAL A 95 -7.58 10.99 8.73
C VAL A 95 -6.42 10.23 8.08
N HIS A 96 -5.54 10.91 7.32
CA HIS A 96 -4.36 10.31 6.69
C HIS A 96 -3.10 10.36 7.55
N LYS A 97 -3.18 10.79 8.82
CA LYS A 97 -2.01 10.94 9.72
C LYS A 97 -1.12 9.70 9.86
N THR A 98 -1.65 8.50 9.61
CA THR A 98 -0.92 7.23 9.69
C THR A 98 -0.25 6.83 8.38
N LEU A 99 -0.50 7.56 7.28
CA LEU A 99 0.14 7.29 5.99
C LEU A 99 1.53 7.91 5.92
N SER A 100 2.44 7.21 5.26
CA SER A 100 3.72 7.79 4.88
C SER A 100 3.53 8.78 3.73
N CYS A 101 4.29 9.87 3.69
CA CYS A 101 4.34 10.82 2.57
C CYS A 101 4.55 10.08 1.24
N GLU A 102 5.41 9.07 1.28
CA GLU A 102 5.83 8.23 0.16
C GLU A 102 4.73 7.34 -0.40
N ALA A 103 3.65 7.11 0.37
CA ALA A 103 2.46 6.43 -0.14
C ALA A 103 1.82 7.18 -1.32
N CYS A 104 2.04 8.50 -1.41
CA CYS A 104 1.59 9.35 -2.48
C CYS A 104 2.73 10.02 -3.27
N HIS A 105 3.88 10.24 -2.63
CA HIS A 105 5.00 11.03 -3.16
C HIS A 105 6.19 10.19 -3.66
N ASP A 106 6.01 8.89 -3.88
CA ASP A 106 7.07 7.94 -4.22
C ASP A 106 8.12 7.83 -3.11
N ALA A 107 9.03 6.88 -3.22
CA ALA A 107 9.93 6.49 -2.14
C ALA A 107 10.99 7.55 -1.82
N LEU A 108 11.44 8.31 -2.84
CA LEU A 108 12.33 9.47 -2.72
C LEU A 108 13.53 9.31 -1.76
N ALA A 109 14.01 8.09 -1.45
CA ALA A 109 15.05 7.89 -0.43
C ALA A 109 16.35 8.62 -0.74
N ASN A 110 16.64 8.84 -2.02
CA ASN A 110 17.85 9.54 -2.45
C ASN A 110 17.64 11.06 -2.46
N HIS A 111 16.49 11.57 -2.03
CA HIS A 111 16.24 13.01 -1.98
C HIS A 111 16.88 13.63 -0.75
N VAL A 112 16.76 12.98 0.41
CA VAL A 112 17.23 13.46 1.71
C VAL A 112 18.08 12.41 2.40
N GLU A 113 19.31 12.77 2.79
CA GLU A 113 20.18 11.93 3.63
C GLU A 113 20.71 12.77 4.79
N LYS A 114 20.64 12.24 6.02
CA LYS A 114 21.09 12.92 7.26
C LYS A 114 20.53 14.36 7.40
N GLY A 115 19.29 14.56 6.96
CA GLY A 115 18.59 15.85 7.03
C GLY A 115 19.02 16.88 5.99
N GLN A 116 19.80 16.46 4.98
CA GLN A 116 20.24 17.32 3.89
C GLN A 116 19.67 16.82 2.56
N LYS A 117 19.24 17.76 1.73
CA LYS A 117 18.90 17.47 0.33
C LYS A 117 20.18 17.06 -0.42
N ILE A 118 20.26 15.80 -0.84
CA ILE A 118 21.40 15.27 -1.61
C ILE A 118 21.12 15.15 -3.11
N HIS A 119 19.84 15.04 -3.51
CA HIS A 119 19.40 15.08 -4.90
C HIS A 119 18.09 15.84 -5.06
N ASP A 120 17.75 16.23 -6.28
CA ASP A 120 16.42 16.74 -6.61
C ASP A 120 15.38 15.63 -6.54
N ALA A 121 14.19 15.96 -6.01
CA ALA A 121 13.05 15.07 -6.04
C ALA A 121 12.44 15.08 -7.45
N TYR A 122 12.80 14.08 -8.26
CA TYR A 122 12.13 13.82 -9.54
C TYR A 122 11.08 12.74 -9.34
N PHE A 123 9.86 13.15 -9.03
CA PHE A 123 8.72 12.25 -9.01
C PHE A 123 7.51 12.92 -9.62
N LYS A 124 6.66 12.11 -10.24
CA LYS A 124 5.41 12.56 -10.84
C LYS A 124 4.27 12.01 -10.00
N ILE A 125 3.61 12.89 -9.26
CA ILE A 125 2.34 12.53 -8.63
C ILE A 125 1.31 12.39 -9.73
N GLU A 126 0.72 11.20 -9.84
CA GLU A 126 -0.49 11.02 -10.62
C GLU A 126 -1.64 11.74 -9.92
N ARG A 127 -1.90 12.98 -10.36
CA ARG A 127 -2.94 13.88 -9.82
C ARG A 127 -4.37 13.50 -10.27
N ASN A 128 -4.52 12.34 -10.90
CA ASN A 128 -5.80 11.75 -11.24
C ASN A 128 -6.33 10.92 -10.04
N SER A 129 -7.49 10.32 -10.21
CA SER A 129 -8.15 9.50 -9.20
C SER A 129 -7.46 8.17 -8.89
N VAL A 130 -6.58 7.67 -9.75
CA VAL A 130 -6.03 6.31 -9.65
C VAL A 130 -5.31 6.10 -8.32
N LEU A 131 -4.49 7.07 -7.92
CA LEU A 131 -3.75 6.99 -6.66
C LEU A 131 -4.70 6.93 -5.44
N CYS A 132 -5.74 7.76 -5.43
CA CYS A 132 -6.73 7.78 -4.35
C CYS A 132 -7.54 6.46 -4.31
N LEU A 133 -7.92 5.96 -5.48
CA LEU A 133 -8.74 4.75 -5.62
C LEU A 133 -8.00 3.47 -5.22
N THR A 134 -6.67 3.46 -5.13
CA THR A 134 -5.92 2.36 -4.50
C THR A 134 -6.48 2.02 -3.12
N CYS A 135 -6.79 3.04 -2.31
CA CYS A 135 -7.30 2.89 -0.95
C CYS A 135 -8.81 3.17 -0.83
N HIS A 136 -9.35 4.04 -1.68
CA HIS A 136 -10.74 4.47 -1.59
C HIS A 136 -11.68 3.73 -2.54
N ARG A 137 -11.23 2.90 -3.49
CA ARG A 137 -12.16 2.14 -4.34
C ARG A 137 -13.07 1.23 -3.50
N SER A 138 -14.33 1.14 -3.90
CA SER A 138 -15.27 0.18 -3.32
C SER A 138 -14.89 -1.25 -3.72
N LEU A 139 -14.58 -2.08 -2.73
CA LEU A 139 -14.18 -3.48 -2.90
C LEU A 139 -14.87 -4.35 -1.85
N LEU A 140 -15.41 -5.50 -2.27
CA LEU A 140 -16.17 -6.43 -1.40
C LEU A 140 -15.38 -6.90 -0.16
N GLY A 141 -14.06 -7.03 -0.28
CA GLY A 141 -13.18 -7.53 0.80
C GLY A 141 -12.60 -6.46 1.73
N ARG A 142 -12.91 -5.17 1.52
CA ARG A 142 -12.35 -4.08 2.33
C ARG A 142 -13.25 -3.82 3.54
N ASP A 143 -12.67 -3.83 4.73
CA ASP A 143 -13.35 -3.86 6.04
C ASP A 143 -14.07 -2.56 6.45
N GLY A 144 -14.35 -1.66 5.50
CA GLY A 144 -15.08 -0.40 5.72
C GLY A 144 -14.34 0.65 6.55
N LYS A 145 -13.15 0.36 7.09
CA LYS A 145 -12.38 1.33 7.92
C LYS A 145 -11.87 2.51 7.11
N VAL A 146 -11.60 2.31 5.82
CA VAL A 146 -11.29 3.38 4.87
C VAL A 146 -12.57 3.71 4.11
N VAL A 147 -12.94 4.99 4.11
CA VAL A 147 -14.12 5.48 3.39
C VAL A 147 -14.00 5.11 1.91
N GLN A 148 -14.98 4.39 1.40
CA GLN A 148 -15.00 4.00 -0.01
C GLN A 148 -15.69 5.08 -0.86
N PHE A 149 -15.15 5.31 -2.05
CA PHE A 149 -15.74 6.14 -3.08
C PHE A 149 -17.08 5.53 -3.51
N SER A 150 -18.06 6.41 -3.69
CA SER A 150 -19.38 6.06 -4.20
C SER A 150 -19.91 7.22 -5.03
N GLU A 151 -20.33 6.92 -6.26
CA GLU A 151 -21.02 7.87 -7.13
C GLU A 151 -22.42 8.22 -6.59
N GLU A 152 -22.98 7.36 -5.72
CA GLU A 152 -24.28 7.57 -5.08
C GLU A 152 -24.22 8.51 -3.87
N PHE A 153 -23.03 8.88 -3.40
CA PHE A 153 -22.90 9.87 -2.33
C PHE A 153 -23.54 11.20 -2.80
N PRO A 154 -24.40 11.87 -1.99
CA PRO A 154 -25.24 12.98 -2.49
C PRO A 154 -24.49 14.07 -3.24
N MET A 155 -23.32 14.49 -2.74
CA MET A 155 -22.49 15.51 -3.42
C MET A 155 -21.82 14.97 -4.68
N HIS A 156 -21.35 13.71 -4.69
CA HIS A 156 -20.78 13.10 -5.89
C HIS A 156 -21.85 12.94 -6.98
N LYS A 157 -23.04 12.48 -6.60
CA LYS A 157 -24.18 12.34 -7.51
C LYS A 157 -24.60 13.68 -8.11
N MET A 158 -24.75 14.71 -7.28
CA MET A 158 -25.11 16.06 -7.72
C MET A 158 -24.07 16.64 -8.69
N MET A 159 -22.78 16.43 -8.40
CA MET A 159 -21.66 16.94 -9.20
C MET A 159 -21.22 15.98 -10.34
N GLN A 160 -21.95 14.86 -10.49
CA GLN A 160 -21.64 13.78 -11.43
C GLN A 160 -20.16 13.36 -11.37
N VAL A 161 -19.67 13.13 -10.15
CA VAL A 161 -18.29 12.68 -9.91
C VAL A 161 -18.22 11.20 -10.20
N THR A 162 -17.32 10.83 -11.11
CA THR A 162 -17.03 9.44 -11.46
C THR A 162 -15.63 9.07 -11.01
N GLU A 163 -15.31 7.76 -11.02
CA GLU A 163 -13.95 7.28 -10.76
C GLU A 163 -12.89 7.89 -11.70
N ALA A 164 -13.25 8.46 -12.84
CA ALA A 164 -12.29 9.07 -13.77
C ALA A 164 -11.98 10.54 -13.46
N LYS A 165 -12.81 11.23 -12.66
CA LYS A 165 -12.58 12.64 -12.31
C LYS A 165 -11.48 12.78 -11.26
N SER A 166 -10.66 13.83 -11.38
CA SER A 166 -9.64 14.14 -10.38
C SER A 166 -10.28 14.49 -9.04
N CYS A 167 -9.92 13.75 -7.99
CA CYS A 167 -10.45 13.99 -6.64
C CYS A 167 -9.91 15.31 -6.04
N ILE A 168 -8.67 15.66 -6.40
CA ILE A 168 -7.94 16.79 -5.80
C ILE A 168 -8.42 18.17 -6.31
N SER A 169 -9.31 18.21 -7.31
CA SER A 169 -9.95 19.46 -7.72
C SER A 169 -10.89 20.02 -6.65
N CYS A 170 -11.35 19.16 -5.73
CA CYS A 170 -12.27 19.52 -4.66
C CYS A 170 -11.75 19.12 -3.27
N HIS A 171 -10.99 18.02 -3.15
CA HIS A 171 -10.47 17.53 -1.88
C HIS A 171 -9.00 17.88 -1.69
N ASN A 172 -8.63 18.37 -0.51
CA ASN A 172 -7.22 18.55 -0.14
C ASN A 172 -6.66 17.21 0.40
N PRO A 173 -5.72 16.54 -0.30
CA PRO A 173 -5.19 15.25 0.15
C PRO A 173 -4.35 15.35 1.44
N HIS A 174 -3.88 16.55 1.79
CA HIS A 174 -3.17 16.81 3.04
C HIS A 174 -4.09 17.16 4.20
N ALA A 175 -5.37 17.45 3.95
CA ALA A 175 -6.37 17.69 4.98
C ALA A 175 -7.75 17.16 4.52
N PRO A 176 -7.86 15.86 4.21
CA PRO A 176 -9.13 15.25 3.86
C PRO A 176 -10.11 15.37 5.04
N LYS A 177 -11.35 15.69 4.71
CA LYS A 177 -12.47 15.82 5.65
C LYS A 177 -13.44 14.67 5.46
#